data_AF-A0A9P1I3R6-F1
#
_entry.id   AF-A0A9P1I3R6-F1
#
_cell.length_a   1.000
_cell.length_b   1.000
_cell.length_c   1.000
_cell.angle_alpha   90.00
_cell.angle_beta   90.00
_cell.angle_gamma   90.00
#
_symmetry.space_group_name_H-M   'P 1'
#
loop_
_entity.id
_entity.type
_entity.pdbx_description
1 polymer ?
#
loop_
_entity_poly.entity_id
_entity_poly.type
_entity_poly.pdbx_seq_one_letter_code
_entity_poly.pdbx_strand_id
1 'polypeptide(L)'
;MCSLSKGKIATVIKSTSKNIFENLAFEEYLFRTHNVEKSGELLLIWSNQPCVVIGRHQNLWLEVNQKFTRKNNIEIARRHSGGGAVYHDLGNLNISLLTTHAQHCRPKNLKFISESINNRYRALKIEPNSRDDMELLPGNRKCSGTAARIAKGQAYHHLTLLVDANLENLKNALKSDLAERIETNATRSVRAKKVGFLREDDVNCEVEEVKETIIEAYKNLFTSTSTITENPAELIKSTPEIAKILEDLKSWQWIYGKSPKFVYDTKIHVKNGICEETGQRFEEF
;
A
#
# COMPACT_ATOMS: atom_id res chain seq x y z
N MET A 1 -0.33 28.39 0.94
CA MET A 1 1.02 27.79 1.04
C MET A 1 0.93 26.55 1.91
N CYS A 2 1.31 25.38 1.38
CA CYS A 2 1.32 24.14 2.14
C CYS A 2 2.65 24.03 2.93
N SER A 3 2.69 24.56 4.14
CA SER A 3 3.85 24.46 5.04
C SER A 3 3.67 23.33 6.06
N LEU A 4 4.78 22.76 6.54
CA LEU A 4 4.76 21.81 7.65
C LEU A 4 4.09 22.48 8.85
N SER A 5 2.95 21.94 9.27
CA SER A 5 2.26 22.38 10.48
C SER A 5 3.13 21.90 11.62
N LYS A 6 3.73 22.81 12.37
CA LYS A 6 4.22 22.46 13.71
C LYS A 6 2.97 22.25 14.56
N GLY A 7 2.56 21.00 14.70
CA GLY A 7 1.40 20.66 15.52
C GLY A 7 1.77 20.69 17.00
N LYS A 8 0.77 20.83 17.87
CA LYS A 8 1.00 20.82 19.32
C LYS A 8 1.24 19.40 19.84
N ILE A 9 0.52 18.42 19.30
CA ILE A 9 0.50 17.04 19.79
C ILE A 9 0.46 16.10 18.58
N ALA A 10 1.21 14.99 18.63
CA ALA A 10 1.09 13.89 17.70
C ALA A 10 1.24 12.51 18.39
N THR A 11 0.81 11.46 17.71
CA THR A 11 1.02 10.07 18.13
C THR A 11 1.74 9.29 17.04
N VAL A 12 2.79 8.57 17.40
CA VAL A 12 3.45 7.58 16.54
C VAL A 12 3.02 6.19 16.98
N ILE A 13 2.48 5.39 16.06
CA ILE A 13 2.14 3.99 16.28
C ILE A 13 3.01 3.10 15.41
N LYS A 14 3.69 2.14 16.03
CA LYS A 14 4.45 1.08 15.35
C LYS A 14 3.63 -0.20 15.40
N SER A 15 3.21 -0.72 14.24
CA SER A 15 2.59 -2.05 14.19
C SER A 15 3.65 -3.14 14.27
N THR A 16 3.43 -4.14 15.13
CA THR A 16 4.24 -5.37 15.17
C THR A 16 3.72 -6.44 14.22
N SER A 17 2.50 -6.33 13.71
CA SER A 17 1.95 -7.30 12.76
C SER A 17 2.63 -7.17 11.39
N LYS A 18 2.90 -8.33 10.78
CA LYS A 18 3.34 -8.42 9.38
C LYS A 18 2.24 -8.93 8.45
N ASN A 19 1.00 -9.10 8.94
CA ASN A 19 -0.10 -9.54 8.10
C ASN A 19 -0.82 -8.33 7.48
N ILE A 20 -1.00 -8.36 6.15
CA ILE A 20 -1.62 -7.24 5.41
C ILE A 20 -3.06 -6.96 5.85
N PHE A 21 -3.85 -7.99 6.14
CA PHE A 21 -5.25 -7.79 6.52
C PHE A 21 -5.37 -7.21 7.93
N GLU A 22 -4.52 -7.65 8.86
CA GLU A 22 -4.49 -7.11 10.22
C GLU A 22 -4.07 -5.64 10.23
N ASN A 23 -3.01 -5.30 9.47
CA ASN A 23 -2.55 -3.93 9.36
C ASN A 23 -3.57 -3.02 8.67
N LEU A 24 -4.24 -3.46 7.59
CA LEU A 24 -5.29 -2.69 6.94
C LEU A 24 -6.54 -2.53 7.84
N ALA A 25 -6.90 -3.56 8.60
CA ALA A 25 -8.00 -3.48 9.56
C ALA A 25 -7.69 -2.46 10.65
N PHE A 26 -6.45 -2.44 11.14
CA PHE A 26 -6.00 -1.49 12.13
C PHE A 26 -5.89 -0.06 11.58
N GLU A 27 -5.38 0.15 10.37
CA GLU A 27 -5.38 1.46 9.69
C GLU A 27 -6.81 2.01 9.56
N GLU A 28 -7.77 1.18 9.14
CA GLU A 28 -9.17 1.59 9.02
C GLU A 28 -9.81 1.89 10.37
N TYR A 29 -9.51 1.08 11.38
CA TYR A 29 -9.99 1.33 12.74
C TYR A 29 -9.49 2.68 13.24
N LEU A 30 -8.18 2.95 13.16
CA LEU A 30 -7.60 4.24 13.53
C LEU A 30 -8.24 5.38 12.74
N PHE A 31 -8.45 5.23 11.43
CA PHE A 31 -9.11 6.25 10.62
C PHE A 31 -10.55 6.54 11.06
N ARG A 32 -11.27 5.54 11.58
CA ARG A 32 -12.65 5.67 12.04
C ARG A 32 -12.77 6.21 13.46
N THR A 33 -11.83 5.89 14.35
CA THR A 33 -11.95 6.14 15.80
C THR A 33 -10.99 7.22 16.31
N HIS A 34 -9.84 7.41 15.68
CA HIS A 34 -8.91 8.48 16.05
C HIS A 34 -9.55 9.83 15.74
N ASN A 35 -9.49 10.74 16.71
CA ASN A 35 -9.96 12.11 16.54
C ASN A 35 -8.74 13.04 16.44
N VAL A 36 -8.37 13.41 15.22
CA VAL A 36 -7.19 14.26 14.97
C VAL A 36 -7.33 15.64 15.61
N GLU A 37 -8.52 16.23 15.66
CA GLU A 37 -8.73 17.56 16.25
C GLU A 37 -8.45 17.58 17.75
N LYS A 38 -8.83 16.51 18.46
CA LYS A 38 -8.65 16.40 19.92
C LYS A 38 -7.32 15.77 20.32
N SER A 39 -6.87 14.75 19.57
CA SER A 39 -5.75 13.89 19.95
C SER A 39 -4.46 14.18 19.17
N GLY A 40 -4.52 15.07 18.18
CA GLY A 40 -3.39 15.41 17.33
C GLY A 40 -3.24 14.52 16.10
N GLU A 41 -2.26 14.86 15.26
CA GLU A 41 -1.92 14.09 14.06
C GLU A 41 -1.35 12.71 14.44
N LEU A 42 -1.47 11.73 13.54
CA LEU A 42 -1.00 10.37 13.79
C LEU A 42 -0.14 9.86 12.65
N LEU A 43 0.98 9.24 13.02
CA LEU A 43 1.85 8.48 12.13
C LEU A 43 1.74 6.99 12.48
N LEU A 44 1.27 6.16 11.55
CA LEU A 44 1.31 4.70 11.63
C LEU A 44 2.46 4.19 10.74
N ILE A 45 3.38 3.43 11.33
CA ILE A 45 4.44 2.72 10.59
C ILE A 45 4.21 1.21 10.67
N TRP A 46 4.33 0.53 9.53
CA TRP A 46 4.03 -0.89 9.39
C TRP A 46 4.75 -1.52 8.19
N SER A 47 4.85 -2.84 8.16
CA SER A 47 5.39 -3.62 7.03
C SER A 47 4.62 -4.91 6.93
N ASN A 48 4.63 -5.55 5.76
CA ASN A 48 3.84 -6.75 5.51
C ASN A 48 4.73 -7.89 4.99
N GLN A 49 4.37 -9.13 5.28
CA GLN A 49 4.79 -10.30 4.52
C GLN A 49 4.36 -10.15 3.05
N PRO A 50 4.94 -10.94 2.12
CA PRO A 50 4.65 -10.85 0.70
C PRO A 50 3.15 -10.74 0.39
N CYS A 51 2.73 -9.61 -0.18
CA CYS A 51 1.35 -9.37 -0.58
C CYS A 51 1.23 -8.40 -1.74
N VAL A 52 0.16 -8.53 -2.52
CA VAL A 52 -0.29 -7.51 -3.47
C VAL A 52 -1.47 -6.75 -2.86
N VAL A 53 -1.36 -5.43 -2.83
CA VAL A 53 -2.43 -4.54 -2.35
C VAL A 53 -3.00 -3.75 -3.52
N ILE A 54 -4.25 -4.04 -3.87
CA ILE A 54 -4.97 -3.33 -4.94
C ILE A 54 -5.80 -2.18 -4.38
N GLY A 55 -5.95 -1.12 -5.17
CA GLY A 55 -6.79 0.03 -4.82
C GLY A 55 -8.28 -0.31 -4.85
N ARG A 56 -9.07 0.50 -4.13
CA ARG A 56 -10.53 0.30 -3.93
C ARG A 56 -11.29 0.02 -5.24
N HIS A 57 -10.95 0.73 -6.32
CA HIS A 57 -11.68 0.71 -7.60
C HIS A 57 -10.96 -0.04 -8.72
N GLN A 58 -9.97 -0.87 -8.39
CA GLN A 58 -9.27 -1.69 -9.38
C GLN A 58 -9.98 -3.01 -9.66
N ASN A 59 -9.76 -3.55 -10.85
CA ASN A 59 -10.13 -4.93 -11.18
C ASN A 59 -8.97 -5.85 -10.80
N LEU A 60 -9.20 -6.80 -9.90
CA LEU A 60 -8.15 -7.69 -9.40
C LEU A 60 -7.55 -8.55 -10.52
N TRP A 61 -8.40 -9.11 -11.39
CA TRP A 61 -7.97 -9.98 -12.49
C TRP A 61 -7.14 -9.22 -13.54
N LEU A 62 -7.36 -7.91 -13.70
CA LEU A 62 -6.55 -7.07 -14.58
C LEU A 62 -5.15 -6.80 -14.01
N GLU A 63 -5.06 -6.64 -12.69
CA GLU A 63 -3.86 -6.09 -12.03
C GLU A 63 -2.93 -7.15 -11.46
N VAL A 64 -3.46 -8.31 -11.06
CA VAL A 64 -2.72 -9.30 -10.26
C VAL A 64 -2.54 -10.62 -11.00
N ASN A 65 -1.31 -11.12 -11.02
CA ASN A 65 -1.03 -12.49 -11.47
C ASN A 65 -1.41 -13.50 -10.39
N GLN A 66 -2.67 -13.93 -10.40
CA GLN A 66 -3.21 -14.82 -9.38
C GLN A 66 -2.56 -16.21 -9.36
N LYS A 67 -2.01 -16.68 -10.48
CA LYS A 67 -1.30 -17.97 -10.54
C LYS A 67 0.04 -17.85 -9.82
N PHE A 68 0.80 -16.80 -10.13
CA PHE A 68 2.07 -16.51 -9.50
C PHE A 68 1.92 -16.25 -8.00
N THR A 69 0.94 -15.44 -7.59
CA THR A 69 0.76 -15.12 -6.16
C THR A 69 0.39 -16.37 -5.35
N ARG A 70 -0.52 -17.21 -5.84
CA ARG A 70 -0.86 -18.48 -5.20
C ARG A 70 0.34 -19.43 -5.09
N LYS A 71 1.11 -19.58 -6.16
CA LYS A 71 2.31 -20.46 -6.17
C LYS A 71 3.37 -20.01 -5.15
N ASN A 72 3.49 -18.70 -4.90
CA ASN A 72 4.52 -18.12 -4.05
C ASN A 72 4.01 -17.68 -2.67
N ASN A 73 2.80 -18.10 -2.26
CA ASN A 73 2.19 -17.71 -0.98
C ASN A 73 2.14 -16.18 -0.77
N ILE A 74 1.81 -15.43 -1.82
CA ILE A 74 1.66 -13.98 -1.80
C ILE A 74 0.18 -13.65 -1.61
N GLU A 75 -0.15 -12.97 -0.51
CA GLU A 75 -1.52 -12.57 -0.20
C GLU A 75 -2.05 -11.53 -1.19
N ILE A 76 -3.37 -11.45 -1.39
CA ILE A 76 -4.00 -10.40 -2.19
C ILE A 76 -5.02 -9.66 -1.34
N ALA A 77 -4.78 -8.37 -1.09
CA ALA A 77 -5.66 -7.52 -0.30
C ALA A 77 -6.19 -6.35 -1.13
N ARG A 78 -7.42 -5.91 -0.83
CA ARG A 78 -7.97 -4.65 -1.35
C ARG A 78 -8.00 -3.61 -0.24
N ARG A 79 -7.35 -2.47 -0.43
CA ARG A 79 -7.38 -1.36 0.54
C ARG A 79 -8.58 -0.45 0.34
N HIS A 80 -8.88 0.37 1.34
CA HIS A 80 -10.00 1.32 1.27
C HIS A 80 -9.72 2.60 0.48
N SER A 81 -8.45 2.98 0.29
CA SER A 81 -8.04 4.12 -0.55
C SER A 81 -8.06 3.75 -2.04
N GLY A 82 -8.06 4.77 -2.90
CA GLY A 82 -7.90 4.59 -4.35
C GLY A 82 -6.47 4.26 -4.77
N GLY A 83 -6.14 4.49 -6.04
CA GLY A 83 -4.79 4.29 -6.60
C GLY A 83 -4.57 2.91 -7.23
N GLY A 84 -3.32 2.64 -7.63
CA GLY A 84 -2.90 1.43 -8.34
C GLY A 84 -2.56 0.24 -7.43
N ALA A 85 -2.14 -0.87 -8.04
CA ALA A 85 -1.71 -2.07 -7.36
C ALA A 85 -0.23 -1.95 -6.98
N VAL A 86 0.11 -2.37 -5.77
CA VAL A 86 1.48 -2.37 -5.23
C VAL A 86 1.80 -3.72 -4.62
N TYR A 87 3.08 -4.09 -4.65
CA TYR A 87 3.59 -5.26 -3.96
C TYR A 87 4.32 -4.82 -2.69
N HIS A 88 4.10 -5.55 -1.60
CA HIS A 88 4.85 -5.40 -0.36
C HIS A 88 5.56 -6.72 -0.04
N ASP A 89 6.69 -6.61 0.65
CA ASP A 89 7.26 -7.63 1.51
C ASP A 89 8.01 -6.91 2.66
N LEU A 90 8.87 -7.63 3.39
CA LEU A 90 9.60 -7.05 4.51
C LEU A 90 10.67 -6.03 4.07
N GLY A 91 11.05 -5.99 2.79
CA GLY A 91 11.89 -4.95 2.19
C GLY A 91 11.12 -3.68 1.82
N ASN A 92 9.80 -3.67 2.03
CA ASN A 92 8.93 -2.50 1.83
C ASN A 92 8.44 -1.93 3.18
N LEU A 93 8.57 -0.62 3.34
CA LEU A 93 8.02 0.12 4.48
C LEU A 93 6.68 0.77 4.10
N ASN A 94 5.68 0.63 4.96
CA ASN A 94 4.39 1.31 4.83
C ASN A 94 4.25 2.39 5.91
N ILE A 95 3.74 3.55 5.48
CA ILE A 95 3.63 4.75 6.30
C ILE A 95 2.25 5.36 6.07
N SER A 96 1.50 5.64 7.13
CA SER A 96 0.19 6.29 7.05
C SER A 96 0.16 7.52 7.95
N LEU A 97 -0.07 8.69 7.35
CA LEU A 97 -0.14 9.98 8.02
C LEU A 97 -1.61 10.41 8.09
N LEU A 98 -2.17 10.41 9.28
CA LEU A 98 -3.55 10.80 9.57
C LEU A 98 -3.59 12.27 10.02
N THR A 99 -4.36 13.08 9.28
CA THR A 99 -4.51 14.51 9.50
C THR A 99 -5.99 14.90 9.44
N THR A 100 -6.31 16.14 9.82
CA THR A 100 -7.59 16.73 9.44
C THR A 100 -7.66 16.87 7.91
N HIS A 101 -8.87 16.94 7.36
CA HIS A 101 -9.06 17.23 5.94
C HIS A 101 -8.43 18.57 5.55
N ALA A 102 -8.54 19.59 6.40
CA ALA A 102 -7.98 20.92 6.15
C ALA A 102 -6.44 20.94 6.10
N GLN A 103 -5.78 20.05 6.84
CA GLN A 103 -4.31 19.95 6.87
C GLN A 103 -3.75 18.92 5.89
N HIS A 104 -4.62 18.14 5.22
CA HIS A 104 -4.19 17.12 4.28
C HIS A 104 -3.45 17.73 3.08
N CYS A 105 -2.19 17.35 2.89
CA CYS A 105 -1.39 17.82 1.77
C CYS A 105 -0.30 16.81 1.41
N ARG A 106 -0.49 16.11 0.30
CA ARG A 106 0.43 15.04 -0.16
C ARG A 106 1.83 15.55 -0.50
N PRO A 107 2.00 16.65 -1.26
CA PRO A 107 3.34 17.15 -1.60
C PRO A 107 4.19 17.46 -0.36
N LYS A 108 3.58 18.05 0.68
CA LYS A 108 4.22 18.31 1.97
C LYS A 108 4.66 17.03 2.66
N ASN A 109 3.77 16.03 2.72
CA ASN A 109 4.08 14.76 3.36
C ASN A 109 5.24 14.06 2.64
N LEU A 110 5.26 14.06 1.31
CA LEU A 110 6.34 13.45 0.52
C LEU A 110 7.65 14.21 0.66
N LYS A 111 7.60 15.55 0.67
CA LYS A 111 8.77 16.39 0.91
C LYS A 111 9.37 16.11 2.30
N PHE A 112 8.54 16.04 3.33
CA PHE A 112 8.97 15.68 4.68
C PHE A 112 9.67 14.31 4.72
N ILE A 113 9.05 13.26 4.16
CA ILE A 113 9.62 11.91 4.16
C ILE A 113 10.95 11.87 3.39
N SER A 114 10.97 12.41 2.16
CA SER A 114 12.17 12.43 1.32
C SER A 114 13.32 13.22 1.94
N GLU A 115 13.06 14.41 2.49
CA GLU A 115 14.09 15.21 3.17
C GLU A 115 14.64 14.51 4.42
N SER A 116 13.77 13.85 5.20
CA SER A 116 14.18 13.10 6.39
C SER A 116 15.19 11.99 6.04
N ILE A 117 14.92 11.26 4.96
CA ILE A 117 15.78 10.17 4.49
C ILE A 117 17.08 10.74 3.86
N ASN A 118 16.97 11.70 2.95
CA ASN A 118 18.14 12.30 2.28
C ASN A 118 19.11 12.97 3.28
N ASN A 119 18.59 13.52 4.38
CA ASN A 119 19.42 14.12 5.44
C ASN A 119 20.25 13.07 6.20
N ARG A 120 19.69 11.87 6.40
CA ARG A 120 20.33 10.76 7.11
C ARG A 120 21.29 9.97 6.20
N TYR A 121 20.93 9.79 4.94
CA TYR A 121 21.66 8.98 3.96
C TYR A 121 22.10 9.88 2.79
N ARG A 122 23.32 10.41 2.88
CA ARG A 122 23.83 11.43 1.93
C ARG A 122 24.02 10.91 0.51
N ALA A 123 24.14 9.59 0.33
CA ALA A 123 24.20 8.96 -0.98
C ALA A 123 22.83 8.91 -1.68
N LEU A 124 21.73 9.04 -0.93
CA LEU A 124 20.39 9.05 -1.50
C LEU A 124 19.99 10.43 -2.01
N LYS A 125 19.29 10.42 -3.14
CA LYS A 125 18.56 11.58 -3.66
C LYS A 125 17.14 11.17 -4.03
N ILE A 126 16.25 11.19 -3.05
CA ILE A 126 14.82 10.95 -3.22
C ILE A 126 14.11 12.27 -3.45
N GLU A 127 13.29 12.37 -4.50
CA GLU A 127 12.47 13.54 -4.78
C GLU A 127 11.01 13.16 -5.07
N PRO A 128 10.02 13.90 -4.56
CA PRO A 128 8.63 13.77 -5.01
C PRO A 128 8.48 14.17 -6.48
N ASN A 129 7.70 13.41 -7.24
CA ASN A 129 7.38 13.75 -8.63
C ASN A 129 6.02 14.47 -8.75
N SER A 130 5.67 14.90 -9.97
CA SER A 130 4.41 15.63 -10.25
C SER A 130 3.13 14.79 -10.08
N ARG A 131 3.24 13.49 -9.80
CA ARG A 131 2.11 12.58 -9.59
C ARG A 131 1.91 12.21 -8.11
N ASP A 132 2.58 12.92 -7.21
CA ASP A 132 2.60 12.59 -5.78
C ASP A 132 3.12 11.17 -5.49
N ASP A 133 4.12 10.71 -6.25
CA ASP A 133 4.98 9.56 -5.93
C ASP A 133 6.39 10.07 -5.54
N MET A 134 7.32 9.18 -5.17
CA MET A 134 8.75 9.53 -5.04
C MET A 134 9.66 8.68 -5.92
N GLU A 135 10.74 9.31 -6.38
CA GLU A 135 11.74 8.72 -7.28
C GLU A 135 13.16 8.93 -6.74
N LEU A 136 14.02 7.93 -6.97
CA LEU A 136 15.46 8.01 -6.76
C LEU A 136 16.13 8.63 -8.00
N LEU A 137 17.06 9.53 -7.73
CA LEU A 137 17.90 10.19 -8.72
C LEU A 137 19.38 9.77 -8.58
N PRO A 138 20.13 9.66 -9.69
CA PRO A 138 19.68 9.85 -11.07
C PRO A 138 18.82 8.69 -11.60
N GLY A 139 18.11 8.94 -12.71
CA GLY A 139 17.42 7.88 -13.47
C GLY A 139 15.92 7.74 -13.22
N ASN A 140 15.32 8.62 -12.41
CA ASN A 140 13.87 8.71 -12.19
C ASN A 140 13.25 7.33 -11.86
N ARG A 141 13.89 6.61 -10.94
CA ARG A 141 13.47 5.25 -10.54
C ARG A 141 12.45 5.35 -9.43
N LYS A 142 11.22 4.88 -9.65
CA LYS A 142 10.16 4.95 -8.64
C LYS A 142 10.53 4.11 -7.42
N CYS A 143 10.58 4.74 -6.25
CA CYS A 143 10.86 4.09 -4.96
C CYS A 143 9.69 4.20 -3.98
N SER A 144 8.65 4.98 -4.30
CA SER A 144 7.45 5.10 -3.46
C SER A 144 6.20 5.29 -4.29
N GLY A 145 5.11 4.62 -3.91
CA GLY A 145 3.76 4.89 -4.41
C GLY A 145 2.85 5.35 -3.29
N THR A 146 1.90 6.25 -3.60
CA THR A 146 1.01 6.83 -2.59
C THR A 146 -0.47 6.66 -2.92
N ALA A 147 -1.30 6.76 -1.89
CA ALA A 147 -2.73 6.95 -2.01
C ALA A 147 -3.28 7.70 -0.79
N ALA A 148 -4.47 8.25 -0.90
CA ALA A 148 -5.13 8.90 0.21
C ALA A 148 -6.61 8.53 0.28
N ARG A 149 -7.18 8.72 1.46
CA ARG A 149 -8.62 8.69 1.68
C ARG A 149 -9.01 9.90 2.52
N ILE A 150 -10.09 10.55 2.10
CA ILE A 150 -10.70 11.69 2.80
C ILE A 150 -12.14 11.30 3.11
N ALA A 151 -12.53 11.39 4.37
CA ALA A 151 -13.91 11.16 4.80
C ALA A 151 -14.14 11.77 6.19
N LYS A 152 -15.38 12.22 6.45
CA LYS A 152 -15.83 12.68 7.78
C LYS A 152 -14.88 13.71 8.43
N GLY A 153 -14.41 14.68 7.65
CA GLY A 153 -13.51 15.74 8.15
C GLY A 153 -12.05 15.32 8.40
N GLN A 154 -11.71 14.06 8.16
CA GLN A 154 -10.36 13.52 8.33
C GLN A 154 -9.79 13.01 7.00
N ALA A 155 -8.47 12.86 6.96
CA ALA A 155 -7.77 12.26 5.86
C ALA A 155 -6.63 11.38 6.36
N TYR A 156 -6.33 10.30 5.64
CA TYR A 156 -5.00 9.71 5.69
C TYR A 156 -4.32 9.79 4.34
N HIS A 157 -3.02 10.03 4.37
CA HIS A 157 -2.11 9.84 3.26
C HIS A 157 -1.22 8.66 3.60
N HIS A 158 -1.30 7.57 2.83
CA HIS A 158 -0.40 6.45 3.01
C HIS A 158 0.48 6.21 1.80
N LEU A 159 1.63 5.63 2.05
CA LEU A 159 2.61 5.36 1.01
C LEU A 159 3.42 4.10 1.31
N THR A 160 4.00 3.58 0.25
CA THR A 160 4.99 2.51 0.29
C THR A 160 6.37 3.12 0.09
N LEU A 161 7.41 2.55 0.66
CA LEU A 161 8.80 2.93 0.39
C LEU A 161 9.61 1.65 0.16
N LEU A 162 10.12 1.50 -1.05
CA LEU A 162 10.89 0.34 -1.50
C LEU A 162 12.32 0.48 -1.01
N VAL A 163 12.61 -0.14 0.14
CA VAL A 163 13.96 -0.10 0.71
C VAL A 163 14.82 -1.19 0.09
N ASP A 164 14.32 -2.44 0.11
CA ASP A 164 15.03 -3.64 -0.33
C ASP A 164 14.04 -4.77 -0.70
N ALA A 165 12.90 -4.43 -1.31
CA ALA A 165 11.87 -5.41 -1.63
C ALA A 165 12.26 -6.31 -2.82
N ASN A 166 11.71 -7.51 -2.89
CA ASN A 166 12.04 -8.46 -3.95
C ASN A 166 11.47 -8.00 -5.32
N LEU A 167 12.34 -7.53 -6.21
CA LEU A 167 11.97 -7.02 -7.53
C LEU A 167 11.32 -8.07 -8.44
N GLU A 168 11.75 -9.32 -8.35
CA GLU A 168 11.21 -10.41 -9.17
C GLU A 168 9.75 -10.70 -8.78
N ASN A 169 9.48 -10.87 -7.48
CA ASN A 169 8.14 -11.05 -6.95
C ASN A 169 7.25 -9.84 -7.28
N LEU A 170 7.75 -8.62 -7.11
CA LEU A 170 7.04 -7.39 -7.47
C LEU A 170 6.61 -7.41 -8.94
N LYS A 171 7.55 -7.70 -9.86
CA LYS A 171 7.27 -7.71 -11.31
C LYS A 171 6.28 -8.79 -11.68
N ASN A 172 6.48 -10.02 -11.19
CA ASN A 172 5.68 -11.16 -11.57
C ASN A 172 4.29 -11.14 -10.93
N ALA A 173 4.16 -10.69 -9.68
CA ALA A 173 2.87 -10.59 -9.01
C ALA A 173 1.95 -9.52 -9.62
N LEU A 174 2.51 -8.44 -10.17
CA LEU A 174 1.77 -7.33 -10.79
C LEU A 174 1.60 -7.45 -12.32
N LYS A 175 1.97 -8.59 -12.90
CA LYS A 175 1.82 -8.86 -14.34
C LYS A 175 0.75 -9.93 -14.57
N SER A 176 -0.51 -9.51 -14.57
CA SER A 176 -1.62 -10.43 -14.84
C SER A 176 -1.57 -11.01 -16.25
N ASP A 177 -1.69 -12.33 -16.34
CA ASP A 177 -1.82 -13.07 -17.61
C ASP A 177 -3.21 -12.89 -18.25
N LEU A 178 -4.17 -12.32 -17.53
CA LEU A 178 -5.53 -12.08 -18.01
C LEU A 178 -5.70 -10.64 -18.54
N ALA A 179 -4.69 -9.79 -18.38
CA ALA A 179 -4.85 -8.35 -18.58
C ALA A 179 -5.30 -7.97 -20.01
N GLU A 180 -4.78 -8.67 -21.02
CA GLU A 180 -5.11 -8.44 -22.43
C GLU A 180 -6.50 -8.95 -22.83
N ARG A 181 -7.12 -9.77 -21.98
CA ARG A 181 -8.44 -10.38 -22.20
C ARG A 181 -9.55 -9.66 -21.43
N ILE A 182 -9.22 -8.60 -20.69
CA ILE A 182 -10.17 -7.90 -19.81
C ILE A 182 -10.45 -6.50 -20.33
N GLU A 183 -11.71 -6.26 -20.68
CA GLU A 183 -12.23 -4.94 -20.98
C GLU A 183 -12.97 -4.38 -19.76
N THR A 184 -12.55 -3.21 -19.26
CA THR A 184 -13.13 -2.59 -18.06
C THR A 184 -12.81 -1.11 -17.95
N ASN A 185 -13.70 -0.38 -17.26
CA ASN A 185 -13.50 1.02 -16.82
C ASN A 185 -12.87 1.12 -15.41
N ALA A 186 -12.39 0.00 -14.85
CA ALA A 186 -11.71 0.00 -13.56
C ALA A 186 -10.44 0.88 -13.57
N THR A 187 -10.08 1.42 -12.41
CA THR A 187 -8.84 2.18 -12.26
C THR A 187 -7.65 1.28 -12.60
N ARG A 188 -6.80 1.72 -13.53
CA ARG A 188 -5.60 0.98 -13.95
C ARG A 188 -4.37 1.44 -13.18
N SER A 189 -3.46 0.52 -12.90
CA SER A 189 -2.14 0.89 -12.38
C SER A 189 -1.33 1.64 -13.43
N VAL A 190 -0.65 2.70 -13.01
CA VAL A 190 0.33 3.39 -13.86
C VAL A 190 1.70 2.75 -13.62
N ARG A 191 2.19 1.98 -14.60
CA ARG A 191 3.47 1.28 -14.49
C ARG A 191 4.62 2.29 -14.44
N ALA A 192 5.53 2.09 -13.49
CA ALA A 192 6.78 2.84 -13.45
C ALA A 192 7.70 2.39 -14.61
N LYS A 193 8.40 3.34 -15.23
CA LYS A 193 9.41 3.02 -16.26
C LYS A 193 10.59 2.25 -15.67
N LYS A 194 10.99 2.63 -14.45
CA LYS A 194 12.03 1.97 -13.65
C LYS A 194 11.60 1.97 -12.19
N VAL A 195 11.92 0.89 -11.49
CA VAL A 195 11.79 0.76 -10.03
C VAL A 195 13.18 0.96 -9.43
N GLY A 196 13.26 1.56 -8.25
CA GLY A 196 14.52 1.74 -7.53
C GLY A 196 14.34 1.45 -6.05
N PHE A 197 15.41 0.94 -5.44
CA PHE A 197 15.44 0.56 -4.04
C PHE A 197 16.46 1.42 -3.29
N LEU A 198 16.13 1.88 -2.09
CA LEU A 198 17.02 2.75 -1.32
C LEU A 198 18.36 2.05 -1.05
N ARG A 199 18.32 0.75 -0.76
CA ARG A 199 19.52 -0.04 -0.48
C ARG A 199 20.47 -0.19 -1.68
N GLU A 200 19.98 -0.03 -2.91
CA GLU A 200 20.85 -0.04 -4.11
C GLU A 200 21.81 1.14 -4.14
N ASP A 201 21.39 2.30 -3.60
CA ASP A 201 22.16 3.54 -3.63
C ASP A 201 22.92 3.78 -2.32
N ASP A 202 22.43 3.24 -1.20
CA ASP A 202 23.13 3.22 0.08
C ASP A 202 22.91 1.88 0.79
N VAL A 203 23.94 1.04 0.82
CA VAL A 203 23.89 -0.33 1.37
C VAL A 203 23.49 -0.39 2.86
N ASN A 204 23.64 0.73 3.58
CA ASN A 204 23.27 0.82 4.99
C ASN A 204 21.78 1.14 5.19
N CYS A 205 21.02 1.39 4.12
CA CYS A 205 19.58 1.59 4.20
C CYS A 205 18.86 0.28 4.52
N GLU A 206 18.72 -0.01 5.80
CA GLU A 206 17.87 -1.08 6.30
C GLU A 206 16.48 -0.56 6.63
N VAL A 207 15.44 -1.39 6.44
CA VAL A 207 14.03 -1.01 6.65
C VAL A 207 13.78 -0.46 8.05
N GLU A 208 14.38 -1.09 9.06
CA GLU A 208 14.26 -0.68 10.46
C GLU A 208 14.92 0.66 10.73
N GLU A 209 16.09 0.94 10.13
CA GLU A 209 16.77 2.23 10.29
C GLU A 209 16.04 3.36 9.55
N VAL A 210 15.50 3.09 8.36
CA VAL A 210 14.66 4.03 7.61
C VAL A 210 13.39 4.36 8.41
N LYS A 211 12.75 3.35 9.03
CA LYS A 211 11.62 3.55 9.93
C LYS A 211 11.97 4.49 11.08
N GLU A 212 13.02 4.21 11.83
CA GLU A 212 13.38 5.03 13.00
C GLU A 212 13.81 6.45 12.57
N THR A 213 14.48 6.60 11.42
CA THR A 213 14.79 7.90 10.81
C THR A 213 13.54 8.76 10.61
N ILE A 214 12.48 8.17 10.06
CA ILE A 214 11.21 8.86 9.79
C ILE A 214 10.47 9.17 11.09
N ILE A 215 10.48 8.24 12.06
CA ILE A 215 9.85 8.44 13.36
C ILE A 215 10.48 9.61 14.12
N GLU A 216 11.82 9.65 14.18
CA GLU A 216 12.52 10.74 14.86
C GLU A 216 12.30 12.08 14.15
N ALA A 217 12.35 12.09 12.82
CA ALA A 217 12.02 13.30 12.06
C ALA A 217 10.58 13.77 12.31
N TYR A 218 9.62 12.84 12.42
CA TYR A 218 8.21 13.16 12.68
C TYR A 218 8.02 13.74 14.08
N LYS A 219 8.62 13.13 15.11
CA LYS A 219 8.59 13.63 16.49
C LYS A 219 9.07 15.09 16.58
N ASN A 220 10.12 15.43 15.83
CA ASN A 220 10.69 16.78 15.80
C ASN A 220 9.77 17.84 15.16
N LEU A 221 8.68 17.45 14.49
CA LEU A 221 7.69 18.39 13.96
C LEU A 221 6.72 18.90 15.04
N PHE A 222 6.59 18.22 16.17
CA PHE A 222 5.57 18.47 17.18
C PHE A 222 6.17 18.84 18.54
N THR A 223 5.47 19.66 19.32
CA THR A 223 5.91 20.02 20.68
C THR A 223 5.87 18.83 21.63
N SER A 224 4.90 17.93 21.46
CA SER A 224 4.76 16.72 22.26
C SER A 224 4.35 15.56 21.36
N THR A 225 5.03 14.42 21.50
CA THR A 225 4.73 13.21 20.72
C THR A 225 4.73 11.99 21.62
N SER A 226 3.66 11.20 21.59
CA SER A 226 3.64 9.86 22.19
C SER A 226 4.09 8.82 21.17
N THR A 227 4.75 7.75 21.63
CA THR A 227 5.11 6.61 20.78
C THR A 227 4.58 5.33 21.39
N ILE A 228 3.80 4.60 20.60
CA ILE A 228 3.11 3.39 21.01
C ILE A 228 3.53 2.26 20.06
N THR A 229 3.77 1.07 20.61
CA THR A 229 3.96 -0.14 19.81
C THR A 229 2.73 -1.00 20.02
N GLU A 230 2.01 -1.26 18.94
CA GLU A 230 0.75 -1.98 18.95
C GLU A 230 0.89 -3.31 18.22
N ASN A 231 0.20 -4.33 18.72
CA ASN A 231 0.07 -5.62 18.06
C ASN A 231 -1.35 -5.77 17.51
N PRO A 232 -1.60 -5.44 16.22
CA PRO A 232 -2.92 -5.59 15.62
C PRO A 232 -3.54 -6.97 15.81
N ALA A 233 -2.75 -8.04 15.81
CA ALA A 233 -3.26 -9.40 15.99
C ALA A 233 -3.91 -9.60 17.37
N GLU A 234 -3.36 -9.00 18.43
CA GLU A 234 -3.97 -9.04 19.77
C GLU A 234 -5.15 -8.08 19.87
N LEU A 235 -5.02 -6.86 19.32
CA LEU A 235 -6.12 -5.89 19.30
C LEU A 235 -7.36 -6.45 18.59
N ILE A 236 -7.19 -7.20 17.51
CA ILE A 236 -8.29 -7.87 16.80
C ILE A 236 -9.06 -8.83 17.73
N LYS A 237 -8.37 -9.53 18.65
CA LYS A 237 -9.03 -10.46 19.58
C LYS A 237 -9.83 -9.71 20.65
N SER A 238 -9.33 -8.55 21.09
CA SER A 238 -9.95 -7.77 22.18
C SER A 238 -10.91 -6.67 21.71
N THR A 239 -10.92 -6.32 20.42
CA THR A 239 -11.68 -5.18 19.89
C THR A 239 -12.59 -5.63 18.73
N PRO A 240 -13.89 -5.89 19.01
CA PRO A 240 -14.84 -6.41 18.02
C PRO A 240 -14.96 -5.59 16.74
N GLU A 241 -14.78 -4.27 16.81
CA GLU A 241 -14.81 -3.39 15.65
C GLU A 241 -13.69 -3.68 14.66
N ILE A 242 -12.48 -4.00 15.15
CA ILE A 242 -11.34 -4.34 14.29
C ILE A 242 -11.56 -5.73 13.69
N ALA A 243 -12.06 -6.69 14.48
CA ALA A 243 -12.39 -8.03 14.00
C ALA A 243 -13.42 -7.99 12.86
N LYS A 244 -14.46 -7.14 12.98
CA LYS A 244 -15.46 -6.95 11.93
C LYS A 244 -14.85 -6.35 10.65
N ILE A 245 -13.99 -5.34 10.79
CA ILE A 245 -13.28 -4.78 9.63
C ILE A 245 -12.41 -5.86 8.96
N LEU A 246 -11.71 -6.67 9.76
CA LEU A 246 -10.86 -7.75 9.26
C LEU A 246 -11.66 -8.79 8.47
N GLU A 247 -12.81 -9.21 8.99
CA GLU A 247 -13.72 -10.15 8.31
C GLU A 247 -14.15 -9.60 6.94
N ASP A 248 -14.59 -8.35 6.89
CA ASP A 248 -14.94 -7.67 5.64
C ASP A 248 -13.75 -7.65 4.67
N LEU A 249 -12.56 -7.27 5.14
CA LEU A 249 -11.34 -7.15 4.33
C LEU A 249 -10.89 -8.50 3.74
N LYS A 250 -11.14 -9.61 4.43
CA LYS A 250 -10.84 -10.99 3.98
C LYS A 250 -11.93 -11.58 3.08
N SER A 251 -13.13 -11.00 3.06
CA SER A 251 -14.24 -11.54 2.29
C SER A 251 -13.97 -11.53 0.78
N TRP A 252 -14.47 -12.56 0.08
CA TRP A 252 -14.44 -12.60 -1.39
C TRP A 252 -15.15 -11.37 -1.99
N GLN A 253 -16.27 -10.98 -1.40
CA GLN A 253 -17.04 -9.83 -1.85
C GLN A 253 -16.23 -8.54 -1.80
N TRP A 254 -15.35 -8.36 -0.82
CA TRP A 254 -14.47 -7.20 -0.74
C TRP A 254 -13.29 -7.31 -1.70
N ILE A 255 -12.51 -8.39 -1.64
CA ILE A 255 -11.28 -8.53 -2.43
C ILE A 255 -11.61 -8.59 -3.93
N TYR A 256 -12.56 -9.44 -4.31
CA TYR A 256 -12.89 -9.75 -5.70
C TYR A 256 -14.17 -9.04 -6.16
N GLY A 257 -15.25 -9.16 -5.38
CA GLY A 257 -16.59 -8.68 -5.75
C GLY A 257 -16.71 -7.14 -5.86
N LYS A 258 -15.78 -6.37 -5.30
CA LYS A 258 -15.69 -4.91 -5.49
C LYS A 258 -15.01 -4.50 -6.80
N SER A 259 -14.51 -5.44 -7.59
CA SER A 259 -14.00 -5.12 -8.92
C SER A 259 -15.11 -4.49 -9.77
N PRO A 260 -14.86 -3.35 -10.44
CA PRO A 260 -15.84 -2.77 -11.36
C PRO A 260 -16.20 -3.74 -12.49
N LYS A 261 -17.39 -3.55 -13.08
CA LYS A 261 -17.89 -4.36 -14.21
C LYS A 261 -16.81 -4.49 -15.30
N PHE A 262 -16.68 -5.70 -15.82
CA PHE A 262 -15.74 -6.02 -16.88
C PHE A 262 -16.27 -7.13 -17.77
N VAL A 263 -15.73 -7.21 -18.98
CA VAL A 263 -15.92 -8.32 -19.91
C VAL A 263 -14.60 -9.09 -19.97
N TYR A 264 -14.70 -10.42 -20.00
CA TYR A 264 -13.56 -11.31 -20.18
C TYR A 264 -13.75 -12.09 -21.47
N ASP A 265 -12.85 -11.89 -22.43
CA ASP A 265 -12.82 -12.65 -23.68
C ASP A 265 -11.94 -13.89 -23.53
N THR A 266 -12.46 -15.05 -23.92
CA THR A 266 -11.71 -16.30 -23.89
C THR A 266 -11.99 -17.13 -25.14
N LYS A 267 -10.94 -17.78 -25.62
CA LYS A 267 -11.01 -18.79 -26.67
C LYS A 267 -10.83 -20.15 -26.02
N ILE A 268 -11.70 -21.08 -26.35
CA ILE A 268 -11.64 -22.47 -25.91
C ILE A 268 -11.32 -23.29 -27.17
N HIS A 269 -10.28 -24.11 -27.12
CA HIS A 269 -9.92 -24.98 -28.23
C HIS A 269 -10.62 -26.32 -28.07
N VAL A 270 -11.36 -26.74 -29.10
CA VAL A 270 -12.14 -27.98 -29.06
C VAL A 270 -11.66 -28.91 -30.15
N LYS A 271 -11.27 -30.13 -29.76
CA LYS A 271 -10.87 -31.20 -30.68
C LYS A 271 -11.69 -32.45 -30.41
N ASN A 272 -12.34 -32.98 -31.44
CA ASN A 272 -13.25 -34.13 -31.35
C ASN A 272 -14.35 -33.97 -30.28
N GLY A 273 -14.88 -32.76 -30.10
CA GLY A 273 -15.89 -32.47 -29.08
C GLY A 273 -15.36 -32.42 -27.64
N ILE A 274 -14.03 -32.37 -27.44
CA ILE A 274 -13.39 -32.25 -26.12
C ILE A 274 -12.63 -30.92 -26.06
N CYS A 275 -12.85 -30.14 -25.01
CA CYS A 275 -12.07 -28.95 -24.69
C CYS A 275 -10.63 -29.36 -24.37
N GLU A 276 -9.64 -28.90 -25.15
CA GLU A 276 -8.24 -29.28 -24.98
C GLU A 276 -7.66 -28.79 -23.65
N GLU A 277 -8.16 -27.68 -23.12
CA GLU A 277 -7.69 -27.09 -21.86
C GLU A 277 -8.20 -27.81 -20.60
N THR A 278 -9.36 -28.47 -20.67
CA THR A 278 -9.99 -29.10 -19.49
C THR A 278 -10.17 -30.61 -19.63
N GLY A 279 -10.08 -31.16 -20.84
CA GLY A 279 -10.40 -32.56 -21.14
C GLY A 279 -11.89 -32.89 -21.02
N GLN A 280 -12.75 -31.90 -20.80
CA GLN A 280 -14.19 -32.08 -20.67
C GLN A 280 -14.85 -32.04 -22.05
N ARG A 281 -15.98 -32.75 -22.20
CA ARG A 281 -16.81 -32.61 -23.40
C ARG A 281 -17.27 -31.16 -23.54
N PHE A 282 -17.20 -30.65 -24.76
CA PHE A 282 -17.80 -29.36 -25.08
C PHE A 282 -19.31 -29.55 -25.17
N GLU A 283 -19.98 -29.25 -24.07
CA GLU A 283 -21.43 -29.14 -23.98
C GLU A 283 -21.72 -27.62 -24.01
N GLU A 284 -22.55 -27.16 -24.95
CA GLU A 284 -22.98 -25.76 -24.97
C GLU A 284 -23.52 -25.37 -23.58
N PHE A 285 -23.13 -24.17 -23.13
CA PHE A 285 -23.38 -23.60 -21.79
C PHE A 285 -24.68 -24.03 -21.09
#